data_AF-A0A5P9B8M9-F1
#
_entry.id   AF-A0A5P9B8M9-F1
#
_cell.length_a   1.000
_cell.length_b   1.000
_cell.length_c   1.000
_cell.angle_alpha   90.00
_cell.angle_beta   90.00
_cell.angle_gamma   90.00
#
_symmetry.space_group_name_H-M   'P 1'
#
loop_
_entity.id
_entity.type
_entity.pdbx_description
1 polymer ?
#
loop_
_entity_poly.entity_id
_entity_poly.type
_entity_poly.pdbx_seq_one_letter_code
_entity_poly.pdbx_strand_id
1 'polypeptide(L)'
;MLLILLVFFSILGYLLFKTSIPTHFADPIVSSYTVFSLFTVEGWNEVPSLVPTNTLDYYLIRAFVIAVIIFGSFFALSLANAIFIDEMVMDNNLDLEKQIENLVGIVEKQSVQLEELKHLMKEKN
;
A
#
# COMPACT_ATOMS: atom_id res chain seq x y z
N MET A 1 -6.19 -7.41 0.83
CA MET A 1 -5.71 -7.37 2.24
C MET A 1 -6.52 -6.39 3.10
N LEU A 2 -6.69 -5.13 2.70
CA LEU A 2 -7.50 -4.14 3.43
C LEU A 2 -8.97 -4.58 3.63
N LEU A 3 -9.60 -5.16 2.60
CA LEU A 3 -10.95 -5.73 2.71
C LEU A 3 -11.03 -6.86 3.76
N ILE A 4 -9.99 -7.69 3.87
CA ILE A 4 -9.94 -8.78 4.85
C ILE A 4 -9.88 -8.22 6.26
N LEU A 5 -9.04 -7.19 6.48
CA LEU A 5 -8.98 -6.48 7.76
C LEU A 5 -10.29 -5.77 8.09
N LEU A 6 -10.92 -5.14 7.10
CA LEU A 6 -12.22 -4.50 7.25
C LEU A 6 -13.24 -5.53 7.76
N VAL A 7 -13.40 -6.65 7.06
CA VAL A 7 -14.35 -7.71 7.45
C VAL A 7 -14.00 -8.30 8.83
N PHE A 8 -12.72 -8.57 9.08
CA PHE A 8 -12.25 -9.08 10.37
C PHE A 8 -12.62 -8.15 11.52
N PHE A 9 -12.25 -6.87 11.43
CA PHE A 9 -12.54 -5.88 12.47
C PHE A 9 -14.03 -5.57 12.57
N SER A 10 -14.79 -5.66 11.47
CA SER A 10 -16.25 -5.48 11.48
C SER A 10 -16.93 -6.58 12.30
N ILE A 11 -16.56 -7.84 12.04
CA ILE A 11 -17.09 -8.98 12.80
C ILE A 11 -16.63 -8.91 14.25
N LEU A 12 -15.35 -8.61 14.50
CA LEU A 12 -14.82 -8.46 15.85
C LEU A 12 -15.53 -7.35 16.63
N GLY A 13 -15.70 -6.18 16.02
CA GLY A 13 -16.41 -5.04 16.61
C GLY A 13 -17.86 -5.35 16.92
N TYR A 14 -18.58 -5.99 15.99
CA TYR A 14 -19.93 -6.50 16.22
C TYR A 14 -19.98 -7.44 17.43
N LEU A 15 -19.09 -8.43 17.51
CA LEU A 15 -19.08 -9.41 18.59
C LEU A 15 -18.77 -8.78 19.96
N LEU A 16 -17.89 -7.78 20.00
CA LEU A 16 -17.47 -7.12 21.24
C LEU A 16 -18.43 -6.03 21.71
N PHE A 17 -19.02 -5.25 20.79
CA PHE A 17 -19.65 -3.97 21.13
C PHE A 17 -21.12 -3.85 20.72
N LYS A 18 -21.75 -4.87 20.13
CA LYS A 18 -23.18 -4.80 19.75
C LYS A 18 -24.13 -4.41 20.88
N THR A 19 -23.79 -4.76 22.12
CA THR A 19 -24.62 -4.47 23.30
C THR A 19 -24.33 -3.07 23.85
N SER A 20 -23.07 -2.66 23.83
CA SER A 20 -22.59 -1.45 24.49
C SER A 20 -22.71 -0.21 23.60
N ILE A 21 -22.49 -0.37 22.28
CA ILE A 21 -22.55 0.70 21.29
C ILE A 21 -23.30 0.21 20.03
N PRO A 22 -24.60 -0.11 20.14
CA PRO A 22 -25.38 -0.65 19.02
C PRO A 22 -25.44 0.33 17.83
N THR A 23 -25.36 1.64 18.06
CA THR A 23 -25.36 2.64 16.98
C THR A 23 -24.21 2.47 15.99
N HIS A 24 -23.10 1.87 16.42
CA HIS A 24 -21.91 1.66 15.60
C HIS A 24 -21.61 0.19 15.30
N PHE A 25 -22.13 -0.73 16.11
CA PHE A 25 -21.80 -2.16 16.05
C PHE A 25 -23.01 -3.10 16.12
N ALA A 26 -24.23 -2.64 15.80
CA ALA A 26 -25.45 -3.46 15.87
C ALA A 26 -25.41 -4.72 14.99
N ASP A 27 -24.81 -4.62 13.80
CA ASP A 27 -24.64 -5.72 12.86
C ASP A 27 -23.31 -5.59 12.10
N PRO A 28 -22.86 -6.64 11.38
CA PRO A 28 -21.58 -6.61 10.66
C PRO A 28 -21.48 -5.53 9.59
N ILE A 29 -22.59 -5.10 8.98
CA ILE A 29 -22.59 -4.08 7.92
C ILE A 29 -22.41 -2.70 8.55
N VAL A 30 -23.18 -2.37 9.60
CA VAL A 30 -23.02 -1.12 10.35
C VAL A 30 -21.63 -1.04 10.98
N SER A 31 -21.13 -2.17 11.50
CA SER A 31 -19.77 -2.27 12.02
C SER A 31 -18.72 -1.98 10.96
N SER A 32 -18.94 -2.41 9.72
CA SER A 32 -18.03 -2.15 8.60
C SER A 32 -17.95 -0.67 8.22
N TYR A 33 -19.06 0.06 8.32
CA TYR A 33 -19.05 1.51 8.16
C TYR A 33 -18.19 2.18 9.23
N THR A 34 -18.39 1.82 10.50
CA THR A 34 -17.57 2.35 11.61
C THR A 34 -16.09 2.02 11.41
N VAL A 35 -15.74 0.78 11.09
CA VAL A 35 -14.34 0.36 10.86
C VAL A 35 -13.73 1.10 9.66
N PHE A 36 -14.49 1.34 8.60
CA PHE A 36 -14.03 2.13 7.46
C PHE A 36 -13.70 3.57 7.87
N SER A 37 -14.57 4.24 8.63
CA SER A 37 -14.29 5.59 9.16
C SER A 37 -13.07 5.60 10.09
N LEU A 38 -12.86 4.55 10.88
CA LEU A 38 -11.65 4.43 11.71
C LEU A 38 -10.38 4.26 10.88
N PHE A 39 -10.43 3.57 9.73
CA PHE A 39 -9.29 3.49 8.80
C PHE A 39 -8.92 4.84 8.20
N THR A 40 -9.90 5.71 7.97
CA THR A 40 -9.67 7.09 7.50
C THR A 40 -9.36 8.06 8.65
N VAL A 41 -9.32 7.57 9.89
CA VAL A 41 -9.12 8.37 11.12
C VAL A 41 -10.21 9.44 11.28
N GLU A 42 -11.40 9.20 10.72
CA GLU A 42 -12.55 10.08 10.81
C GLU A 42 -13.38 9.74 12.05
N GLY A 43 -13.69 10.75 12.88
CA GLY A 43 -14.55 10.57 14.08
C GLY A 43 -14.01 9.57 15.11
N TRP A 44 -12.71 9.26 15.08
CA TRP A 44 -12.14 8.14 15.85
C TRP A 44 -12.25 8.31 17.38
N ASN A 45 -12.32 9.54 17.86
CA ASN A 45 -12.48 9.87 19.29
C ASN A 45 -13.94 9.86 19.74
N GLU A 46 -14.90 9.92 18.82
CA GLU A 46 -16.33 9.93 19.11
C GLU A 46 -16.80 8.55 19.56
N VAL A 47 -16.40 7.49 18.84
CA VAL A 47 -16.75 6.10 19.16
C VAL A 47 -16.43 5.71 20.63
N PRO A 48 -15.19 5.89 21.14
CA PRO A 48 -14.86 5.55 22.52
C PRO A 48 -15.47 6.50 23.56
N SER A 49 -15.92 7.69 23.16
CA SER A 49 -16.56 8.65 24.08
C SER A 49 -17.99 8.27 24.46
N LEU A 50 -18.61 7.37 23.69
CA LEU A 50 -19.96 6.86 23.96
C LEU A 50 -20.00 5.89 25.15
N VAL A 51 -18.86 5.41 25.62
CA VAL A 51 -18.77 4.42 26.68
C VAL A 51 -18.42 5.08 28.02
N PRO A 52 -19.20 4.82 29.10
CA PRO A 52 -18.93 5.38 30.42
C PRO A 52 -17.55 4.99 30.96
N THR A 53 -16.85 5.98 31.52
CA THR A 53 -15.61 5.77 32.29
C THR A 53 -15.91 4.84 33.47
N ASN A 54 -15.08 3.81 33.68
CA ASN A 54 -15.20 2.73 34.69
C ASN A 54 -15.89 1.42 34.24
N THR A 55 -16.14 1.24 32.94
CA THR A 55 -16.53 -0.07 32.40
C THR A 55 -15.34 -0.79 31.79
N LEU A 56 -15.38 -2.12 31.73
CA LEU A 56 -14.38 -2.89 30.97
C LEU A 56 -14.42 -2.50 29.48
N ASP A 57 -15.62 -2.23 28.97
CA ASP A 57 -15.87 -1.75 27.60
C ASP A 57 -15.15 -0.44 27.30
N TYR A 58 -15.00 0.47 28.27
CA TYR A 58 -14.27 1.73 28.10
C TYR A 58 -12.81 1.49 27.69
N TYR A 59 -12.16 0.50 28.29
CA TYR A 59 -10.79 0.14 27.94
C TYR A 59 -10.74 -0.65 26.63
N LEU A 60 -11.68 -1.59 26.43
CA LEU A 60 -11.74 -2.42 25.23
C LEU A 60 -11.98 -1.59 23.96
N ILE A 61 -12.92 -0.65 23.96
CA ILE A 61 -13.22 0.14 22.77
C ILE A 61 -12.04 1.01 22.36
N ARG A 62 -11.31 1.57 23.35
CA ARG A 62 -10.10 2.36 23.09
C ARG A 62 -8.98 1.51 22.52
N ALA A 63 -8.75 0.33 23.09
CA ALA A 63 -7.77 -0.62 22.56
C ALA A 63 -8.13 -1.07 21.14
N PHE A 64 -9.42 -1.35 20.88
CA PHE A 64 -9.93 -1.72 19.57
C PHE A 64 -9.72 -0.60 18.54
N VAL A 65 -10.13 0.63 18.85
CA VAL A 65 -9.96 1.79 17.96
C VAL A 65 -8.49 2.03 17.64
N ILE A 66 -7.62 2.00 18.65
CA ILE A 66 -6.16 2.14 18.45
C ILE A 66 -5.63 1.03 17.54
N ALA A 67 -6.04 -0.22 17.76
CA ALA A 67 -5.64 -1.33 16.91
C ALA A 67 -6.09 -1.12 15.45
N VAL A 68 -7.36 -0.79 15.22
CA VAL A 68 -7.91 -0.52 13.89
C VAL A 68 -7.13 0.60 13.19
N ILE A 69 -6.82 1.70 13.90
CA ILE A 69 -6.05 2.82 13.34
C ILE A 69 -4.61 2.42 13.03
N ILE A 70 -3.93 1.66 13.89
CA ILE A 70 -2.55 1.21 13.64
C ILE A 70 -2.51 0.32 12.39
N PHE A 71 -3.41 -0.66 12.31
CA PHE A 71 -3.50 -1.54 11.15
C PHE A 71 -3.93 -0.76 9.91
N GLY A 72 -4.89 0.16 9.97
CA GLY A 72 -5.28 0.99 8.83
C GLY A 72 -4.14 1.90 8.34
N SER A 73 -3.49 2.61 9.27
CA SER A 73 -2.40 3.55 9.00
C SER A 73 -1.18 2.87 8.39
N PHE A 74 -0.81 1.69 8.88
CA PHE A 74 0.34 0.94 8.34
C PHE A 74 0.15 0.62 6.85
N PHE A 75 -1.07 0.29 6.45
CA PHE A 75 -1.40 -0.02 5.07
C PHE A 75 -1.43 1.22 4.18
N ALA A 76 -2.05 2.30 4.65
CA ALA A 76 -2.07 3.56 3.92
C ALA A 76 -0.64 4.07 3.65
N LEU A 77 0.22 4.03 4.68
CA LEU A 77 1.62 4.43 4.56
C LEU A 77 2.42 3.50 3.64
N SER A 78 2.21 2.19 3.75
CA SER A 78 2.88 1.21 2.88
C SER A 78 2.51 1.39 1.41
N LEU A 79 1.23 1.66 1.11
CA LEU A 79 0.77 1.93 -0.25
C LEU A 79 1.36 3.22 -0.79
N ALA A 80 1.36 4.29 0.00
CA ALA A 80 2.01 5.54 -0.37
C ALA A 80 3.50 5.30 -0.67
N ASN A 81 4.22 4.65 0.25
CA ASN A 81 5.63 4.33 0.07
C ASN A 81 5.89 3.50 -1.19
N ALA A 82 5.03 2.51 -1.50
CA ALA A 82 5.18 1.71 -2.71
C ALA A 82 5.06 2.57 -3.97
N ILE A 83 4.06 3.45 -4.05
CA ILE A 83 3.86 4.34 -5.20
C ILE A 83 5.02 5.35 -5.32
N PHE A 84 5.44 5.96 -4.20
CA PHE A 84 6.55 6.91 -4.20
C PHE A 84 7.88 6.27 -4.62
N ILE A 85 8.16 5.06 -4.14
CA ILE A 85 9.37 4.33 -4.51
C ILE A 85 9.32 3.91 -5.97
N ASP A 86 8.18 3.41 -6.45
CA ASP A 86 8.02 3.00 -7.85
C ASP A 86 8.29 4.16 -8.81
N GLU A 87 7.72 5.34 -8.52
CA GLU A 87 7.97 6.56 -9.28
C GLU A 87 9.47 6.95 -9.26
N MET A 88 10.12 6.94 -8.08
CA MET A 88 11.54 7.27 -7.97
C MET A 88 12.48 6.25 -8.65
N VAL A 89 12.09 4.98 -8.73
CA VAL A 89 12.88 3.92 -9.38
C VAL A 89 12.71 3.99 -10.90
N MET A 90 11.49 4.20 -11.38
CA MET A 90 11.21 4.37 -12.81
C MET A 90 12.00 5.55 -13.37
N ASP A 91 11.98 6.69 -12.69
CA ASP A 91 12.74 7.88 -13.09
C ASP A 91 14.26 7.64 -13.13
N ASN A 92 14.81 6.88 -12.18
CA ASN A 92 16.25 6.58 -12.15
C ASN A 92 16.69 5.61 -13.25
N ASN A 93 15.85 4.65 -13.63
CA ASN A 93 16.22 3.64 -14.62
C ASN A 93 16.08 4.15 -16.07
N LEU A 94 15.23 5.15 -16.33
CA LEU A 94 15.01 5.67 -17.70
C LEU A 94 16.29 6.22 -18.33
N ASP A 95 17.11 6.97 -17.59
CA ASP A 95 18.35 7.53 -18.14
C ASP A 95 19.41 6.43 -18.35
N LEU A 96 19.50 5.48 -17.42
CA LEU A 96 20.36 4.30 -17.56
C LEU A 96 19.98 3.44 -18.76
N GLU A 97 18.69 3.18 -18.95
CA GLU A 97 18.16 2.40 -20.08
C GLU A 97 18.54 3.07 -21.40
N LYS A 98 18.36 4.39 -21.49
CA LYS A 98 18.75 5.17 -22.67
C LYS A 98 20.26 5.15 -22.94
N GLN A 99 21.08 5.19 -21.89
CA GLN A 99 22.54 5.05 -22.04
C GLN A 99 22.93 3.65 -22.53
N ILE A 100 22.28 2.59 -22.04
CA ILE A 100 22.49 1.21 -22.48
C ILE A 100 22.08 1.04 -23.94
N GLU A 101 20.92 1.55 -24.36
CA GLU A 101 20.46 1.49 -25.75
C GLU A 101 21.46 2.15 -26.70
N ASN A 102 21.98 3.33 -26.34
CA ASN A 102 23.02 4.01 -27.11
C ASN A 102 24.30 3.18 -27.22
N LEU A 103 24.74 2.57 -26.13
CA LEU A 103 25.93 1.71 -26.11
C LEU A 103 25.75 0.47 -26.99
N VAL A 104 24.58 -0.19 -26.92
CA VAL A 104 24.24 -1.34 -27.77
C VAL A 104 24.29 -0.94 -29.25
N GLY A 105 23.69 0.20 -29.61
CA GLY A 105 23.74 0.70 -30.99
C GLY A 105 25.16 0.99 -31.48
N ILE A 106 26.05 1.49 -30.61
CA ILE A 106 27.46 1.70 -30.95
C ILE A 106 28.17 0.35 -31.20
N VAL A 107 27.93 -0.65 -30.35
CA VAL A 107 28.54 -1.99 -30.48
C VAL A 107 28.10 -2.67 -31.78
N GLU A 108 26.81 -2.60 -32.13
CA GLU A 108 26.30 -3.12 -33.40
C GLU A 108 26.95 -2.42 -34.60
N LYS A 109 27.08 -1.09 -34.55
CA LYS A 109 27.74 -0.36 -35.63
C LYS A 109 29.21 -0.76 -35.78
N GLN A 110 29.91 -0.96 -34.67
CA GLN A 110 31.30 -1.43 -34.68
C GLN A 110 31.44 -2.85 -35.24
N SER A 111 30.51 -3.76 -34.93
CA SER A 111 30.56 -5.13 -35.43
C SER A 111 30.37 -5.19 -36.96
N VAL A 112 29.45 -4.39 -37.50
CA VAL A 112 29.24 -4.26 -38.96
C VAL A 112 30.50 -3.71 -39.64
N GLN A 113 31.09 -2.64 -39.10
CA GLN A 113 32.32 -2.06 -39.64
C GLN A 113 33.49 -3.06 -39.65
N LEU A 114 33.61 -3.90 -38.62
CA LEU A 114 34.64 -4.94 -38.57
C LEU A 114 34.45 -6.02 -39.63
N GLU A 115 33.20 -6.43 -39.92
CA GLU A 115 32.91 -7.39 -40.98
C GLU A 115 33.18 -6.82 -42.38
N GLU A 116 32.80 -5.57 -42.65
CA GLU A 116 33.14 -4.88 -43.90
C GLU A 116 34.67 -4.79 -44.10
N LEU A 117 35.40 -4.42 -43.03
CA LEU A 117 36.85 -4.30 -43.09
C LEU A 117 37.54 -5.65 -43.32
N LYS A 118 37.03 -6.74 -42.72
CA LYS A 118 37.47 -8.11 -43.01
C LYS A 118 37.21 -8.49 -44.47
N HIS A 119 36.06 -8.13 -45.03
CA HIS A 119 35.73 -8.41 -46.43
C HIS A 119 36.71 -7.72 -47.38
N LEU A 120 36.96 -6.42 -47.16
CA LEU A 120 37.91 -5.65 -47.96
C LEU A 120 39.35 -6.18 -47.86
N MET A 121 39.78 -6.67 -46.69
CA MET A 121 41.09 -7.31 -46.55
C MET A 121 41.18 -8.65 -47.29
N LYS A 122 40.07 -9.37 -47.45
CA LYS A 122 40.00 -10.63 -48.20
C LYS A 122 40.05 -10.43 -49.71
N GLU A 123 39.49 -9.34 -50.23
CA GLU A 123 39.52 -9.01 -51.66
C GLU A 123 40.87 -8.44 -52.12
N LYS A 124 41.70 -7.95 -51.19
CA LYS A 124 42.99 -7.31 -51.49
C LYS A 124 44.20 -8.25 -51.44
N ASN A 125 44.01 -9.48 -50.94
CA ASN A 125 44.99 -10.58 -50.95
C ASN A 125 44.61 -11.60 -52.03
#